data_AF-Q94192-F1
#
_entry.id   AF-Q94192-F1
#
_cell.length_a   1.000
_cell.length_b   1.000
_cell.length_c   1.000
_cell.angle_alpha   90.00
_cell.angle_beta   90.00
_cell.angle_gamma   90.00
#
_symmetry.space_group_name_H-M   'P 1'
#
loop_
_entity.id
_entity.type
_entity.pdbx_description
1 polymer ?
#
loop_
_entity_poly.entity_id
_entity_poly.type
_entity_poly.pdbx_seq_one_letter_code
_entity_poly.pdbx_strand_id
1 'polypeptide(L)'
;MSQNVKHNDSNNNSVNQTDNSSGYQECLKRKTGTAKEVPAKKAKEEIFAKPSPSKPAPSADTMGIETPMEPDYMRLPKGFNLGNLAREKFAGIVMADLYDRYEIQIYCRLFEHFSYFPIYKFEDDTWVPAHEHAFKEVIRFRTPPSVLMQLARRA
;
A
#
# COMPACT_ATOMS: atom_id res chain seq x y z
N MET A 1 -59.27 23.97 -0.90
CA MET A 1 -59.72 23.82 0.50
C MET A 1 -59.14 22.52 1.04
N SER A 2 -58.73 22.55 2.30
CA SER A 2 -57.93 21.58 3.05
C SER A 2 -58.32 20.10 2.90
N GLN A 3 -57.33 19.21 2.98
CA GLN A 3 -57.21 18.23 4.08
C GLN A 3 -55.84 17.54 4.07
N ASN A 4 -55.25 17.45 5.25
CA ASN A 4 -53.93 16.93 5.58
C ASN A 4 -54.16 15.71 6.48
N VAL A 5 -53.64 14.53 6.12
CA VAL A 5 -53.81 13.30 6.92
C VAL A 5 -52.46 12.94 7.53
N LYS A 6 -52.32 13.19 8.84
CA LYS A 6 -51.28 12.60 9.70
C LYS A 6 -51.88 11.35 10.35
N HIS A 7 -51.20 10.21 10.21
CA HIS A 7 -51.42 9.03 11.05
C HIS A 7 -50.46 9.07 12.24
N ASN A 8 -51.02 8.78 13.41
CA ASN A 8 -50.33 8.56 14.68
C ASN A 8 -51.02 7.36 15.31
N ASP A 9 -50.34 6.23 15.49
CA ASP A 9 -50.81 5.13 16.33
C ASP A 9 -49.63 4.37 16.93
N SER A 10 -49.47 4.59 18.25
CA SER A 10 -49.36 3.59 19.31
C SER A 10 -48.47 2.35 19.14
N ASN A 11 -47.35 2.40 19.87
CA ASN A 11 -46.99 1.46 20.95
C ASN A 11 -46.96 -0.06 20.62
N ASN A 12 -45.75 -0.61 20.49
CA ASN A 12 -45.53 -2.01 20.85
C ASN A 12 -44.13 -2.22 21.44
N ASN A 13 -44.11 -2.51 22.73
CA ASN A 13 -42.92 -2.78 23.53
C ASN A 13 -42.59 -4.28 23.39
N SER A 14 -41.50 -4.63 22.72
CA SER A 14 -41.01 -6.01 22.59
C SER A 14 -39.65 -6.13 23.24
N VAL A 15 -39.66 -6.62 24.47
CA VAL A 15 -38.52 -7.08 25.25
C VAL A 15 -37.88 -8.27 24.53
N ASN A 16 -36.60 -8.13 24.14
CA ASN A 16 -35.71 -9.28 23.98
C ASN A 16 -34.54 -9.07 24.95
N GLN A 17 -34.67 -9.69 26.13
CA GLN A 17 -33.56 -9.99 27.02
C GLN A 17 -32.82 -11.20 26.45
N THR A 18 -31.54 -11.03 26.16
CA THR A 18 -30.57 -12.12 26.20
C THR A 18 -29.38 -11.59 27.00
N ASP A 19 -29.41 -11.93 28.28
CA ASP A 19 -28.23 -11.96 29.15
C ASP A 19 -27.18 -12.87 28.50
N ASN A 20 -25.97 -12.33 28.31
CA ASN A 20 -24.74 -13.08 28.50
C ASN A 20 -23.57 -12.12 28.69
N SER A 21 -23.29 -11.87 29.97
CA SER A 21 -21.98 -12.10 30.60
C SER A 21 -20.72 -11.65 29.83
N SER A 22 -20.12 -10.60 30.39
CA SER A 22 -18.67 -10.44 30.60
C SER A 22 -17.76 -10.56 29.37
N GLY A 23 -17.45 -9.41 28.78
CA GLY A 23 -16.25 -9.23 27.96
C GLY A 23 -15.83 -7.78 28.06
N TYR A 24 -14.80 -7.50 28.86
CA TYR A 24 -14.22 -6.18 29.07
C TYR A 24 -14.03 -5.43 27.74
N GLN A 25 -14.82 -4.38 27.50
CA GLN A 25 -14.44 -3.33 26.56
C GLN A 25 -13.34 -2.50 27.22
N GLU A 26 -12.10 -2.93 27.04
CA GLU A 26 -10.94 -2.11 27.37
C GLU A 26 -10.82 -1.01 26.30
N CYS A 27 -11.48 0.11 26.54
CA CYS A 27 -11.28 1.31 25.75
C CYS A 27 -9.86 1.80 26.02
N LEU A 28 -8.97 1.60 25.03
CA LEU A 28 -7.58 2.08 25.05
C LEU A 28 -7.56 3.60 25.29
N LYS A 29 -7.40 4.00 26.55
CA LYS A 29 -7.14 5.39 26.92
C LYS A 29 -5.75 5.78 26.40
N ARG A 30 -5.70 6.72 25.46
CA ARG A 30 -4.45 7.36 25.05
C ARG A 30 -3.79 7.98 26.29
N LYS A 31 -2.55 7.57 26.58
CA LYS A 31 -1.69 8.32 27.50
C LYS A 31 -1.44 9.69 26.88
N THR A 32 -2.01 10.73 27.46
CA THR A 32 -1.51 12.11 27.33
C THR A 32 -0.16 12.16 28.04
N GLY A 33 0.88 11.66 27.36
CA GLY A 33 2.26 11.91 27.76
C GLY A 33 2.54 13.38 27.50
N THR A 34 2.84 14.13 28.56
CA THR A 34 3.48 15.44 28.46
C THR A 34 4.58 15.38 27.41
N ALA A 35 4.44 16.22 26.38
CA ALA A 35 5.42 16.37 25.33
C ALA A 35 6.76 16.78 25.96
N LYS A 36 7.66 15.82 26.16
CA LYS A 36 9.07 16.14 26.20
C LYS A 36 9.43 16.54 24.78
N GLU A 37 9.75 17.83 24.60
CA GLU A 37 10.51 18.30 23.45
C GLU A 37 11.73 17.40 23.29
N VAL A 38 11.63 16.43 22.39
CA VAL A 38 12.80 15.74 21.88
C VAL A 38 13.31 16.66 20.77
N PRO A 39 14.53 17.21 20.86
CA PRO A 39 15.08 17.97 19.77
C PRO A 39 15.05 17.07 18.53
N ALA A 40 14.44 17.56 17.45
CA ALA A 40 14.36 16.85 16.19
C ALA A 40 15.78 16.36 15.86
N LYS A 41 16.01 15.05 15.99
CA LYS A 41 17.24 14.44 15.52
C LYS A 41 17.29 14.78 14.04
N LYS A 42 18.25 15.63 13.67
CA LYS A 42 18.62 15.87 12.28
C LYS A 42 18.61 14.51 11.61
N ALA A 43 17.83 14.37 10.53
CA ALA A 43 17.84 13.20 9.69
C ALA A 43 19.31 12.89 9.43
N LYS A 44 19.78 11.78 10.02
CA LYS A 44 21.10 11.27 9.75
C LYS A 44 21.06 10.98 8.27
N GLU A 45 21.83 11.71 7.47
CA GLU A 45 22.05 11.37 6.07
C GLU A 45 22.28 9.87 6.03
N GLU A 46 21.40 9.16 5.34
CA GLU A 46 21.64 7.77 4.98
C GLU A 46 22.90 7.79 4.14
N ILE A 47 24.03 7.58 4.82
CA ILE A 47 25.25 7.09 4.19
C ILE A 47 24.79 5.91 3.37
N PHE A 48 24.80 6.06 2.04
CA PHE A 48 24.59 4.98 1.09
C PHE A 48 25.49 3.83 1.54
N ALA A 49 24.90 2.86 2.25
CA ALA A 49 25.63 1.72 2.72
C ALA A 49 26.06 0.98 1.46
N LYS A 50 27.36 0.98 1.17
CA LYS A 50 27.95 0.01 0.23
C LYS A 50 27.33 -1.34 0.54
N PRO A 51 26.80 -2.08 -0.45
CA PRO A 51 26.21 -3.37 -0.20
C PRO A 51 27.24 -4.23 0.52
N SER A 52 26.93 -4.63 1.76
CA SER A 52 27.71 -5.65 2.46
C SER A 52 27.65 -6.91 1.59
N PRO A 53 28.78 -7.59 1.33
CA PRO A 53 28.81 -8.81 0.51
C PRO A 53 28.00 -9.98 1.09
N SER A 54 27.38 -9.80 2.27
CA SER A 54 26.54 -10.80 2.94
C SER A 54 25.07 -10.79 2.52
N LYS A 55 24.58 -9.76 1.81
CA LYS A 55 23.18 -9.71 1.37
C LYS A 55 23.05 -10.26 -0.04
N PRO A 56 22.15 -11.24 -0.29
CA PRO A 56 21.90 -11.71 -1.64
C PRO A 56 21.42 -10.52 -2.48
N ALA A 57 22.06 -10.31 -3.63
CA ALA A 57 21.56 -9.38 -4.64
C ALA A 57 20.40 -10.07 -5.38
N PRO A 58 19.28 -9.37 -5.62
CA PRO A 58 18.17 -9.94 -6.37
C PRO A 58 18.58 -10.18 -7.83
N SER A 59 18.11 -11.26 -8.44
CA SER A 59 18.36 -11.58 -9.84
C SER A 59 17.38 -10.84 -10.76
N ALA A 60 17.71 -10.73 -12.06
CA ALA A 60 16.81 -10.19 -13.07
C ALA A 60 15.45 -10.92 -13.08
N ASP A 61 15.47 -12.25 -12.94
CA ASP A 61 14.25 -13.08 -12.88
C ASP A 61 13.35 -12.71 -11.68
N THR A 62 13.94 -12.51 -10.50
CA THR A 62 13.18 -12.13 -9.30
C THR A 62 12.62 -10.71 -9.38
N MET A 63 13.34 -9.80 -10.03
CA MET A 63 12.93 -8.40 -10.17
C MET A 63 11.93 -8.21 -11.32
N GLY A 64 12.04 -9.00 -12.38
CA GLY A 64 11.30 -8.78 -13.63
C GLY A 64 11.81 -7.58 -14.42
N ILE A 65 13.07 -7.19 -14.21
CA ILE A 65 13.76 -6.09 -14.90
C ILE A 65 15.09 -6.64 -15.44
N GLU A 66 15.14 -6.90 -16.74
CA GLU A 66 16.34 -7.46 -17.40
C GLU A 66 17.37 -6.37 -17.75
N THR A 67 16.90 -5.14 -18.01
CA THR A 67 17.76 -4.03 -18.45
C THR A 67 17.66 -2.84 -17.49
N PRO A 68 18.53 -2.75 -16.47
CA PRO A 68 18.59 -1.60 -15.56
C PRO A 68 18.95 -0.30 -16.30
N MET A 69 18.29 0.80 -15.96
CA MET A 69 18.41 2.09 -16.64
C MET A 69 19.00 3.15 -15.70
N GLU A 70 19.86 4.04 -16.19
CA GLU A 70 20.39 5.13 -15.35
C GLU A 70 19.24 6.09 -14.95
N PRO A 71 19.07 6.45 -13.66
CA PRO A 71 17.98 7.32 -13.25
C PRO A 71 18.05 8.73 -13.81
N ASP A 72 17.02 9.12 -14.57
CA ASP A 72 16.77 10.52 -14.90
C ASP A 72 15.87 11.16 -13.84
N TYR A 73 16.49 11.86 -12.90
CA TYR A 73 15.79 12.56 -11.82
C TYR A 73 14.93 13.75 -12.30
N MET A 74 15.04 14.18 -13.57
CA MET A 74 14.13 15.17 -14.15
C MET A 74 12.75 14.58 -14.45
N ARG A 75 12.66 13.25 -14.68
CA ARG A 75 11.40 12.54 -14.90
C ARG A 75 10.68 12.19 -13.59
N LEU A 76 11.40 12.24 -12.47
CA LEU A 76 10.85 11.90 -11.15
C LEU A 76 10.26 13.14 -10.46
N PRO A 77 9.29 12.97 -9.54
CA PRO A 77 8.80 14.06 -8.72
C PRO A 77 9.95 14.77 -7.97
N LYS A 78 9.89 16.10 -7.87
CA LYS A 78 10.96 16.89 -7.23
C LYS A 78 11.25 16.38 -5.80
N GLY A 79 12.52 16.08 -5.54
CA GLY A 79 12.99 15.57 -4.24
C GLY A 79 12.71 14.09 -4.00
N PHE A 80 12.30 13.33 -5.01
CA PHE A 80 12.16 11.88 -4.91
C PHE A 80 13.54 11.21 -4.89
N ASN A 81 13.74 10.28 -3.95
CA ASN A 81 14.95 9.46 -3.84
C ASN A 81 14.59 8.00 -4.11
N LEU A 82 15.27 7.36 -5.06
CA LEU A 82 15.05 5.96 -5.41
C LEU A 82 15.65 4.98 -4.39
N GLY A 83 16.71 5.37 -3.68
CA GLY A 83 17.38 4.52 -2.69
C GLY A 83 18.08 3.30 -3.30
N ASN A 84 17.92 2.12 -2.69
CA ASN A 84 18.47 0.87 -3.21
C ASN A 84 17.80 0.48 -4.54
N LEU A 85 18.53 -0.25 -5.40
CA LEU A 85 18.03 -0.72 -6.69
C LEU A 85 17.54 0.44 -7.58
N ALA A 86 18.22 1.58 -7.53
CA ALA A 86 17.77 2.80 -8.22
C ALA A 86 17.65 2.60 -9.73
N ARG A 87 18.57 1.86 -10.36
CA ARG A 87 18.58 1.63 -11.80
C ARG A 87 17.43 0.73 -12.24
N GLU A 88 17.14 -0.29 -11.44
CA GLU A 88 16.07 -1.25 -11.67
C GLU A 88 14.70 -0.62 -11.42
N LYS A 89 14.56 0.14 -10.32
CA LYS A 89 13.35 0.92 -10.03
C LYS A 89 13.07 1.92 -11.13
N PHE A 90 14.08 2.65 -11.61
CA PHE A 90 13.89 3.63 -12.67
C PHE A 90 13.47 2.96 -13.99
N ALA A 91 14.15 1.88 -14.39
CA ALA A 91 13.74 1.09 -15.55
C ALA A 91 12.28 0.63 -15.42
N GLY A 92 11.90 0.11 -14.25
CA GLY A 92 10.53 -0.33 -13.97
C GLY A 92 9.47 0.77 -14.00
N ILE A 93 9.80 1.97 -13.48
CA ILE A 93 8.94 3.17 -13.57
C ILE A 93 8.72 3.56 -15.04
N VAL A 94 9.79 3.53 -15.85
CA VAL A 94 9.73 3.84 -17.27
C VAL A 94 8.90 2.79 -18.03
N MET A 95 9.11 1.49 -17.75
CA MET A 95 8.36 0.39 -18.34
C MET A 95 6.87 0.42 -17.98
N ALA A 96 6.54 0.79 -16.74
CA ALA A 96 5.16 0.91 -16.25
C ALA A 96 4.47 2.24 -16.63
N ASP A 97 5.20 3.16 -17.28
CA ASP A 97 4.73 4.49 -17.66
C ASP A 97 4.09 5.27 -16.48
N LEU A 98 4.78 5.30 -15.33
CA LEU A 98 4.31 5.98 -14.12
C LEU A 98 4.82 7.43 -14.07
N TYR A 99 3.92 8.37 -13.77
CA TYR A 99 4.24 9.80 -13.62
C TYR A 99 3.76 10.37 -12.28
N ASP A 100 2.67 9.82 -11.73
CA ASP A 100 2.10 10.33 -10.49
C ASP A 100 3.00 10.02 -9.30
N ARG A 101 3.10 10.99 -8.38
CA ARG A 101 3.98 10.87 -7.22
C ARG A 101 3.61 9.70 -6.33
N TYR A 102 2.31 9.47 -6.09
CA TYR A 102 1.85 8.41 -5.19
C TYR A 102 2.00 7.04 -5.85
N GLU A 103 1.74 6.94 -7.15
CA GLU A 103 1.95 5.71 -7.91
C GLU A 103 3.41 5.27 -7.89
N ILE A 104 4.33 6.20 -8.13
CA ILE A 104 5.77 5.93 -8.06
C ILE A 104 6.17 5.53 -6.63
N GLN A 105 5.61 6.17 -5.58
CA GLN A 105 5.88 5.78 -4.19
C GLN A 105 5.41 4.35 -3.87
N ILE A 106 4.20 4.00 -4.28
CA ILE A 106 3.63 2.66 -4.09
C ILE A 106 4.49 1.64 -4.84
N TYR A 107 4.78 1.91 -6.12
CA TYR A 107 5.62 1.07 -6.96
C TYR A 107 6.98 0.80 -6.32
N CYS A 108 7.73 1.85 -5.96
CA CYS A 108 9.08 1.69 -5.42
C CYS A 108 9.10 0.92 -4.10
N ARG A 109 8.10 1.12 -3.22
CA ARG A 109 8.01 0.39 -1.94
C ARG A 109 7.74 -1.09 -2.14
N LEU A 110 6.80 -1.43 -3.01
CA LEU A 110 6.48 -2.83 -3.32
C LEU A 110 7.63 -3.50 -4.06
N PHE A 111 8.19 -2.82 -5.07
CA PHE A 111 9.32 -3.33 -5.84
C PHE A 111 10.52 -3.66 -4.95
N GLU A 112 10.92 -2.75 -4.05
CA GLU A 112 12.05 -2.99 -3.15
C GLU A 112 11.80 -4.16 -2.21
N HIS A 113 10.57 -4.33 -1.71
CA HIS A 113 10.25 -5.45 -0.83
C HIS A 113 10.34 -6.80 -1.57
N PHE A 114 9.70 -6.89 -2.74
CA PHE A 114 9.54 -8.14 -3.46
C PHE A 114 10.70 -8.48 -4.41
N SER A 115 11.63 -7.54 -4.63
CA SER A 115 12.88 -7.82 -5.37
C SER A 115 13.72 -8.88 -4.65
N TYR A 116 13.78 -8.83 -3.32
CA TYR A 116 14.53 -9.80 -2.52
C TYR A 116 13.74 -11.07 -2.22
N PHE A 117 12.41 -10.97 -2.19
CA PHE A 117 11.50 -12.05 -1.82
C PHE A 117 10.34 -12.08 -2.81
N PRO A 118 10.44 -12.82 -3.94
CA PRO A 118 9.39 -12.84 -4.95
C PRO A 118 8.09 -13.41 -4.35
N ILE A 119 6.96 -13.05 -4.96
CA ILE A 119 5.65 -13.50 -4.48
C ILE A 119 5.29 -14.80 -5.18
N TYR A 120 4.85 -15.79 -4.41
CA TYR A 120 4.29 -17.01 -4.96
C TYR A 120 2.77 -16.89 -5.09
N LYS A 121 2.24 -17.13 -6.29
CA LYS A 121 0.80 -17.28 -6.52
C LYS A 121 0.45 -18.77 -6.51
N PHE A 122 -0.28 -19.16 -5.47
CA PHE A 122 -0.73 -20.55 -5.29
C PHE A 122 -1.69 -21.01 -6.40
N GLU A 123 -2.56 -20.14 -6.88
CA GLU A 123 -3.57 -20.48 -7.90
C GLU A 123 -2.93 -20.87 -9.24
N ASP A 124 -1.83 -20.22 -9.59
CA ASP A 124 -1.14 -20.40 -10.86
C ASP A 124 0.11 -21.31 -10.74
N ASP A 125 0.47 -21.75 -9.52
CA ASP A 125 1.75 -22.43 -9.21
C ASP A 125 2.99 -21.70 -9.79
N THR A 126 3.03 -20.36 -9.65
CA THR A 126 4.09 -19.54 -10.24
C THR A 126 4.63 -18.47 -9.29
N TRP A 127 5.92 -18.15 -9.46
CA TRP A 127 6.56 -17.00 -8.84
C TRP A 127 6.36 -15.76 -9.70
N VAL A 128 5.93 -14.67 -9.07
CA VAL A 128 5.65 -13.39 -9.69
C VAL A 128 6.85 -12.47 -9.47
N PRO A 129 7.44 -11.94 -10.56
CA PRO A 129 8.51 -10.97 -10.46
C PRO A 129 8.06 -9.67 -9.77
N ALA A 130 8.98 -9.01 -9.07
CA ALA A 130 8.71 -7.81 -8.28
C ALA A 130 8.05 -6.69 -9.10
N HIS A 131 8.52 -6.46 -10.33
CA HIS A 131 7.95 -5.48 -11.24
C HIS A 131 6.48 -5.76 -11.56
N GLU A 132 6.15 -7.00 -11.92
CA GLU A 132 4.80 -7.40 -12.29
C GLU A 132 3.84 -7.20 -11.11
N HIS A 133 4.25 -7.63 -9.91
CA HIS A 133 3.43 -7.44 -8.72
C HIS A 133 3.24 -5.96 -8.37
N ALA A 134 4.33 -5.19 -8.29
CA ALA A 134 4.26 -3.77 -7.95
C ALA A 134 3.39 -2.99 -8.95
N PHE A 135 3.51 -3.29 -10.25
CA PHE A 135 2.70 -2.68 -11.28
C PHE A 135 1.21 -3.03 -11.16
N LYS A 136 0.87 -4.30 -10.90
CA LYS A 136 -0.52 -4.73 -10.68
C LYS A 136 -1.16 -4.02 -9.48
N GLU A 137 -0.42 -3.83 -8.39
CA GLU A 137 -0.93 -3.09 -7.23
C GLU A 137 -1.12 -1.59 -7.52
N VAL A 138 -0.27 -0.98 -8.35
CA VAL A 138 -0.51 0.39 -8.83
C VAL A 138 -1.79 0.47 -9.68
N ILE A 139 -2.02 -0.48 -10.58
CA ILE A 139 -3.27 -0.54 -11.36
C ILE A 139 -4.48 -0.73 -10.43
N ARG A 140 -4.36 -1.61 -9.43
CA ARG A 140 -5.42 -1.82 -8.44
C ARG A 140 -5.72 -0.54 -7.67
N PHE A 141 -4.70 0.23 -7.31
CA PHE A 141 -4.85 1.53 -6.66
C PHE A 141 -5.54 2.57 -7.56
N ARG A 142 -5.24 2.58 -8.87
CA ARG A 142 -5.94 3.42 -9.86
C ARG A 142 -7.41 3.03 -10.05
N THR A 143 -7.75 1.76 -9.83
CA THR A 143 -9.07 1.22 -10.16
C THR A 143 -10.08 1.53 -9.06
N PRO A 144 -11.18 2.26 -9.36
CA PRO A 144 -12.20 2.55 -8.36
C PRO A 144 -12.79 1.27 -7.75
N PRO A 145 -13.12 1.26 -6.44
CA PRO A 145 -13.67 0.07 -5.78
C PRO A 145 -14.94 -0.48 -6.46
N SER A 146 -15.79 0.38 -7.02
CA SER A 146 -17.00 -0.01 -7.74
C SER A 146 -16.70 -0.89 -8.97
N VAL A 147 -15.61 -0.59 -9.68
CA VAL A 147 -15.14 -1.36 -10.85
C VAL A 147 -14.59 -2.71 -10.40
N LEU A 148 -13.77 -2.74 -9.33
CA LEU A 148 -13.26 -3.99 -8.75
C LEU A 148 -14.40 -4.91 -8.31
N MET A 149 -15.43 -4.38 -7.65
CA MET A 149 -16.61 -5.15 -7.26
C MET A 149 -17.41 -5.68 -8.46
N GLN A 150 -17.48 -4.93 -9.55
CA GLN A 150 -18.16 -5.39 -10.77
C GLN A 150 -17.38 -6.51 -11.45
N LEU A 151 -16.06 -6.43 -11.49
CA LEU A 151 -15.20 -7.50 -12.02
C LEU A 151 -15.30 -8.77 -11.16
N ALA A 152 -15.27 -8.64 -9.83
CA ALA A 152 -15.39 -9.77 -8.91
C ALA A 152 -16.74 -10.50 -9.00
N ARG A 153 -17.81 -9.82 -9.43
CA ARG A 153 -19.12 -10.46 -9.68
C ARG A 153 -19.21 -11.17 -11.03
N ARG A 154 -18.26 -10.92 -11.94
CA ARG A 154 -18.23 -11.51 -13.29
C ARG A 154 -17.28 -12.71 -13.40
N ALA A 155 -16.29 -12.81 -12.50
CA ALA A 155 -15.41 -13.96 -12.35
C ALA A 155 -16.13 -15.09 -11.61
#